data_AF-A0A2T2XWQ7-F1
#
_entry.id   AF-A0A2T2XWQ7-F1
#
_cell.length_a   1.000
_cell.length_b   1.000
_cell.length_c   1.000
_cell.angle_alpha   90.00
_cell.angle_beta   90.00
_cell.angle_gamma   90.00
#
_symmetry.space_group_name_H-M   'P 1'
#
loop_
_entity.id
_entity.type
_entity.pdbx_description
1 polymer ?
#
loop_
_entity_poly.entity_id
_entity_poly.type
_entity_poly.pdbx_seq_one_letter_code
_entity_poly.pdbx_strand_id
1 'polypeptide(L)'
;MSNDTHPANAPLTVERIIRVREQLQRSLEYRNGGDMAYVIADAIKGLDELLMSREVAPVAWMRDGDDGREYNGHNEFSGGGKGVPLYTAPPVSMKDKL
;
A
#
# COMPACT_ATOMS: atom_id res chain seq x y z
N MET A 1 8.96 29.18 -13.38
CA MET A 1 7.73 28.39 -13.61
C MET A 1 8.09 26.95 -13.37
N SER A 2 7.66 26.38 -12.25
CA SER A 2 7.97 24.99 -11.87
C SER A 2 6.94 24.06 -12.50
N ASN A 3 7.40 22.96 -13.13
CA ASN A 3 6.55 21.99 -13.79
C ASN A 3 5.81 21.13 -12.75
N ASP A 4 4.64 21.59 -12.31
CA ASP A 4 3.74 20.86 -11.41
C ASP A 4 3.08 19.63 -12.08
N THR A 5 3.37 19.35 -13.35
CA THR A 5 2.83 18.23 -14.12
C THR A 5 3.67 16.96 -14.08
N HIS A 6 4.81 16.93 -13.37
CA HIS A 6 5.61 15.70 -13.31
C HIS A 6 4.85 14.58 -12.57
N PRO A 7 4.69 13.37 -13.15
CA PRO A 7 3.91 12.29 -12.54
C PRO A 7 4.35 11.93 -11.11
N ALA A 8 5.63 12.12 -10.76
CA ALA A 8 6.14 11.91 -9.40
C ALA A 8 5.48 12.78 -8.33
N ASN A 9 4.81 13.88 -8.71
CA ASN A 9 4.11 14.76 -7.78
C ASN A 9 2.70 14.25 -7.42
N ALA A 10 2.18 13.27 -8.19
CA ALA A 10 0.90 12.62 -7.90
C ALA A 10 1.10 11.36 -7.03
N PRO A 11 0.08 10.92 -6.26
CA PRO A 11 0.13 9.68 -5.49
C PRO A 11 0.61 8.49 -6.32
N LEU A 12 1.41 7.63 -5.70
CA LEU A 12 1.92 6.43 -6.33
C LEU A 12 0.77 5.41 -6.44
N THR A 13 0.20 5.21 -7.62
CA THR A 13 -0.86 4.21 -7.86
C THR A 13 -0.26 2.79 -7.87
N VAL A 14 -1.11 1.76 -7.77
CA VAL A 14 -0.66 0.34 -7.83
C VAL A 14 0.06 0.07 -9.15
N GLU A 15 -0.49 0.54 -10.27
CA GLU A 15 0.10 0.37 -11.62
C GLU A 15 1.46 1.05 -11.71
N ARG A 16 1.62 2.23 -11.08
CA ARG A 16 2.90 2.95 -11.04
C ARG A 16 3.92 2.20 -10.20
N ILE A 17 3.52 1.62 -9.07
CA ILE A 17 4.41 0.79 -8.23
C ILE A 17 4.90 -0.42 -9.02
N ILE A 18 3.99 -1.16 -9.66
CA ILE A 18 4.32 -2.32 -10.50
C ILE A 18 5.31 -1.90 -11.60
N ARG A 19 5.02 -0.81 -12.31
CA ARG A 19 5.90 -0.29 -13.37
C ARG A 19 7.29 0.04 -12.85
N VAL A 20 7.41 0.73 -11.71
CA VAL A 20 8.72 1.09 -11.12
C VAL A 20 9.47 -0.16 -10.69
N ARG A 21 8.81 -1.10 -10.01
CA ARG A 21 9.38 -2.38 -9.59
C ARG A 21 9.98 -3.15 -10.77
N GLU A 22 9.24 -3.29 -11.87
CA GLU A 22 9.73 -3.98 -13.07
C GLU A 22 10.94 -3.29 -13.71
N GLN A 23 10.95 -1.95 -13.75
CA GLN A 23 12.10 -1.19 -14.28
C GLN A 23 13.35 -1.41 -13.41
N LEU A 24 13.20 -1.38 -12.10
CA LEU A 24 14.27 -1.68 -11.15
C LEU A 24 14.76 -3.12 -11.31
N GLN A 25 13.86 -4.08 -11.46
CA GLN A 25 14.23 -5.49 -11.65
C GLN A 25 15.00 -5.72 -12.94
N ARG A 26 14.55 -5.14 -14.07
CA ARG A 26 15.31 -5.15 -15.34
C ARG A 26 16.69 -4.53 -15.20
N SER A 27 16.83 -3.49 -14.38
CA SER A 27 18.13 -2.85 -14.17
C SER A 27 19.13 -3.76 -13.44
N LEU A 28 18.67 -4.78 -12.70
CA LEU A 28 19.56 -5.75 -12.04
C LEU A 28 20.11 -6.80 -13.01
N GLU A 29 19.36 -7.14 -14.06
CA GLU A 29 19.77 -8.15 -15.05
C GLU A 29 21.10 -7.80 -15.73
N TYR A 30 21.43 -6.51 -15.82
CA TYR A 30 22.63 -6.00 -16.47
C TYR A 30 23.72 -5.54 -15.47
N ARG A 31 23.62 -5.86 -14.18
CA ARG A 31 24.54 -5.38 -13.14
C ARG A 31 25.27 -6.51 -12.42
N ASN A 32 26.59 -6.40 -12.35
CA ASN A 32 27.47 -7.35 -11.67
C ASN A 32 27.55 -7.12 -10.15
N GLY A 33 26.41 -7.18 -9.45
CA GLY A 33 26.37 -7.42 -7.99
C GLY A 33 27.06 -6.41 -7.05
N GLY A 34 27.38 -5.19 -7.49
CA GLY A 34 27.96 -4.15 -6.61
C GLY A 34 26.93 -3.54 -5.62
N ASP A 35 27.38 -2.65 -4.73
CA ASP A 35 26.56 -2.05 -3.66
C ASP A 35 25.18 -1.54 -4.11
N MET A 36 25.12 -0.93 -5.28
CA MET A 36 23.87 -0.40 -5.81
C MET A 36 22.91 -1.49 -6.32
N ALA A 37 23.39 -2.70 -6.64
CA ALA A 37 22.51 -3.83 -6.91
C ALA A 37 21.75 -4.24 -5.63
N TYR A 38 22.40 -4.21 -4.47
CA TYR A 38 21.73 -4.44 -3.18
C TYR A 38 20.72 -3.35 -2.84
N VAL A 39 21.07 -2.07 -3.04
CA VAL A 39 20.11 -0.96 -2.84
C VAL A 39 18.86 -1.12 -3.72
N ILE A 40 19.04 -1.53 -4.99
CA ILE A 40 17.91 -1.77 -5.88
C ILE A 40 17.09 -2.99 -5.44
N ALA A 41 17.73 -4.06 -4.95
CA ALA A 41 17.04 -5.23 -4.41
C ALA A 41 16.18 -4.87 -3.19
N ASP A 42 16.71 -4.06 -2.26
CA ASP A 42 15.95 -3.57 -1.10
C ASP A 42 14.80 -2.65 -1.53
N ALA A 43 15.02 -1.79 -2.53
CA ALA A 43 13.96 -0.95 -3.08
C ALA A 43 12.83 -1.78 -3.70
N ILE A 44 13.16 -2.83 -4.47
CA ILE A 44 12.17 -3.77 -5.03
C ILE A 44 11.38 -4.45 -3.90
N LYS A 45 12.07 -4.92 -2.85
CA LYS A 45 11.41 -5.52 -1.68
C LYS A 45 10.45 -4.56 -0.99
N GLY A 46 10.86 -3.30 -0.79
CA GLY A 46 9.99 -2.27 -0.21
C GLY A 46 8.73 -2.00 -1.06
N LEU A 47 8.85 -2.05 -2.39
CA LEU A 47 7.70 -1.93 -3.29
C LEU A 47 6.78 -3.17 -3.23
N ASP A 48 7.34 -4.37 -3.06
CA ASP A 48 6.56 -5.60 -2.85
C ASP A 48 5.78 -5.57 -1.54
N GLU A 49 6.43 -5.18 -0.44
CA GLU A 49 5.75 -5.00 0.85
C GLU A 49 4.66 -3.93 0.78
N LEU A 50 4.90 -2.84 0.04
CA LEU A 50 3.88 -1.82 -0.20
C LEU A 50 2.69 -2.35 -1.00
N LEU A 51 2.92 -3.14 -2.06
CA LEU A 51 1.83 -3.75 -2.82
C LEU A 51 1.01 -4.70 -1.93
N MET A 52 1.67 -5.58 -1.18
CA MET A 52 1.02 -6.48 -0.23
C MET A 52 0.18 -5.70 0.79
N SER A 53 0.71 -4.60 1.33
CA SER A 53 -0.02 -3.76 2.29
C SER A 53 -1.30 -3.14 1.71
N ARG A 54 -1.34 -2.91 0.40
CA ARG A 54 -2.52 -2.37 -0.31
C ARG A 54 -3.55 -3.43 -0.66
N GLU A 55 -3.15 -4.71 -0.71
CA GLU A 55 -4.03 -5.84 -0.98
C GLU A 55 -4.67 -6.42 0.29
N VAL A 56 -4.22 -6.03 1.49
CA VAL A 56 -4.78 -6.52 2.75
C VAL A 56 -6.27 -6.15 2.83
N ALA A 57 -7.12 -7.17 2.77
CA ALA A 57 -8.55 -7.01 3.02
C ALA A 57 -8.81 -6.79 4.52
N PRO A 58 -9.80 -5.96 4.88
CA PRO A 58 -10.25 -5.85 6.27
C PRO A 58 -10.74 -7.22 6.78
N VAL A 59 -10.44 -7.55 8.04
CA VAL A 59 -10.94 -8.76 8.68
C VAL A 59 -12.33 -8.58 9.29
N ALA A 60 -12.70 -7.33 9.53
CA ALA A 60 -14.01 -6.91 9.99
C ALA A 60 -14.23 -5.44 9.62
N TRP A 61 -15.45 -4.98 9.79
CA TRP A 61 -15.82 -3.60 9.69
C TRP A 61 -16.54 -3.20 10.97
N MET A 62 -16.33 -1.97 11.40
CA MET A 62 -16.93 -1.39 12.58
C MET A 62 -17.80 -0.20 12.20
N ARG A 63 -18.97 -0.09 12.82
CA ARG A 63 -19.80 1.10 12.70
C ARG A 63 -20.29 1.52 14.06
N ASP A 64 -20.17 2.81 14.35
CA ASP A 64 -20.86 3.44 15.46
C ASP A 64 -22.24 3.91 14.97
N GLY A 65 -23.31 3.45 15.63
CA GLY A 65 -24.70 3.84 15.37
C GLY A 65 -25.44 4.21 16.65
N ASP A 66 -26.69 4.62 16.53
CA ASP A 66 -27.52 5.05 17.67
C ASP A 66 -27.77 3.91 18.68
N ASP A 67 -27.80 2.66 18.20
CA ASP A 67 -27.94 1.45 19.02
C ASP A 67 -26.59 0.96 19.60
N GLY A 68 -25.50 1.69 19.36
CA GLY A 68 -24.15 1.38 19.82
C GLY A 68 -23.21 0.94 18.69
N ARG A 69 -22.10 0.31 19.09
CA ARG A 69 -21.04 -0.13 18.16
C ARG A 69 -21.32 -1.53 17.64
N GLU A 70 -21.33 -1.66 16.32
CA GLU A 70 -21.50 -2.93 15.61
C GLU A 70 -20.20 -3.38 14.94
N TYR A 71 -20.00 -4.70 14.86
CA TYR A 71 -18.90 -5.34 14.14
C TYR A 71 -19.46 -6.37 13.16
N ASN A 72 -18.98 -6.35 11.92
CA ASN A 72 -19.48 -7.23 10.87
C ASN A 72 -18.36 -7.67 9.92
N GLY A 73 -18.35 -8.93 9.48
CA GLY A 73 -17.33 -9.49 8.57
C GLY A 73 -17.61 -9.34 7.08
N HIS A 74 -18.74 -8.76 6.69
CA HIS A 74 -19.18 -8.59 5.30
C HIS A 74 -19.39 -7.13 4.88
N ASN A 75 -19.14 -6.18 5.79
CA ASN A 75 -19.38 -4.76 5.57
C ASN A 75 -20.84 -4.44 5.19
N GLU A 76 -21.76 -5.14 5.85
CA GLU A 76 -23.20 -5.03 5.67
C GLU A 76 -23.84 -4.84 7.05
N PHE A 77 -24.31 -3.64 7.33
CA PHE A 77 -24.87 -3.25 8.63
C PHE A 77 -26.40 -3.12 8.54
N SER A 78 -27.10 -3.43 9.63
CA SER A 78 -28.58 -3.46 9.67
C SER A 78 -29.22 -2.11 9.34
N GLY A 79 -28.57 -1.00 9.68
CA GLY A 79 -28.98 0.35 9.30
C GLY A 79 -28.56 0.80 7.89
N GLY A 80 -28.03 -0.10 7.05
CA GLY A 80 -27.45 0.19 5.73
C GLY A 80 -26.13 0.95 5.79
N GLY A 81 -25.36 0.98 4.68
CA GLY A 81 -24.08 1.69 4.60
C GLY A 81 -22.85 0.83 4.88
N LYS A 82 -21.67 1.47 4.90
CA LYS A 82 -20.35 0.83 5.04
C LYS A 82 -19.67 1.27 6.34
N GLY A 83 -19.01 0.33 6.99
CA GLY A 83 -18.27 0.56 8.23
C GLY A 83 -16.80 0.93 7.98
N VAL A 84 -16.14 1.33 9.05
CA VAL A 84 -14.68 1.52 9.11
C VAL A 84 -13.99 0.16 9.07
N PRO A 85 -13.04 -0.08 8.15
CA PRO A 85 -12.33 -1.34 8.09
C PRO A 85 -11.43 -1.55 9.31
N LEU A 86 -11.42 -2.77 9.84
CA LEU A 86 -10.52 -3.25 10.88
C LEU A 86 -9.58 -4.29 10.30
N TYR A 87 -8.30 -4.20 10.66
CA TYR A 87 -7.24 -5.07 10.17
C TYR A 87 -6.59 -5.80 11.35
N THR A 88 -6.11 -7.04 11.13
CA THR A 88 -5.42 -7.85 12.15
C THR A 88 -4.05 -7.30 12.52
N ALA A 89 -3.46 -6.51 11.63
CA ALA A 89 -2.30 -5.68 11.88
C ALA A 89 -2.60 -4.30 11.29
N PRO A 90 -2.12 -3.20 11.88
CA PRO A 90 -2.22 -1.89 11.24
C PRO A 90 -1.63 -2.01 9.82
N PRO A 91 -2.32 -1.52 8.77
CA PRO A 91 -1.70 -1.41 7.45
C PRO A 91 -0.41 -0.61 7.65
N VAL A 92 0.71 -1.10 7.11
CA VAL A 92 2.06 -0.57 7.39
C VAL A 92 2.02 0.95 7.28
N SER A 93 2.08 1.62 8.43
CA SER A 93 2.18 3.07 8.48
C SER A 93 3.62 3.41 8.13
N MET A 94 3.85 3.99 6.94
CA MET A 94 5.18 4.45 6.54
C MET A 94 5.78 5.52 7.47
N LYS A 95 5.02 6.01 8.46
CA LYS A 95 5.48 7.00 9.44
C LYS A 95 6.30 6.39 10.58
N ASP A 96 6.27 5.07 10.75
CA ASP A 96 6.88 4.41 11.93
C ASP A 96 8.24 3.76 11.63
N LYS A 97 8.87 4.09 10.49
CA LYS A 97 10.15 3.49 10.05
C LYS A 97 11.22 4.48 9.57
N LEU A 98 11.16 5.75 10.00
CA LEU A 98 12.23 6.74 9.78
C LEU A 98 12.93 7.08 11.10
#